data_AF-G2YH26-F1
#
_entry.id   AF-G2YH26-F1
#
_cell.length_a   1.000
_cell.length_b   1.000
_cell.length_c   1.000
_cell.angle_alpha   90.00
_cell.angle_beta   90.00
_cell.angle_gamma   90.00
#
_symmetry.space_group_name_H-M   'P 1'
#
loop_
_entity.id
_entity.type
_entity.pdbx_description
1 polymer ?
#
loop_
_entity_poly.entity_id
_entity_poly.type
_entity_poly.pdbx_seq_one_letter_code
_entity_poly.pdbx_strand_id
1 'polypeptide(L)'
;MANAIGLAIRGLTMIPLLDEAFPNNIAKTTVVHISGNIPGIRLFNVAGRLISDMEGSSKNNIADDSWEDIKLPVSDDLGGRQAQYISTVSGGNDAICISYITVTWPDGLKESWMDDWGYLCGGPWYPAHRISNVQGDYKPEFTWINSDGSNGIGIKGLVIHITDFIPTKAHLDAYQNDTFLVYDSKPRF
;
A
#
# COMPACT_ATOMS: atom_id res chain seq x y z
N MET A 1 -16.57 -16.22 -2.25
CA MET A 1 -16.26 -16.64 -0.87
C MET A 1 -14.75 -16.70 -0.73
N ALA A 2 -14.15 -15.72 -0.07
CA ALA A 2 -12.75 -15.80 0.32
C ALA A 2 -12.59 -16.91 1.36
N ASN A 3 -11.64 -17.82 1.16
CA ASN A 3 -11.40 -18.91 2.12
C ASN A 3 -10.70 -18.33 3.37
N ALA A 4 -11.17 -18.65 4.57
CA ALA A 4 -10.64 -18.10 5.83
C ALA A 4 -9.11 -18.28 5.98
N ILE A 5 -8.57 -19.32 5.37
CA ILE A 5 -7.12 -19.60 5.27
C ILE A 5 -6.39 -18.52 4.45
N GLY A 6 -6.98 -18.04 3.35
CA GLY A 6 -6.38 -17.02 2.49
C GLY A 6 -6.29 -15.65 3.17
N LEU A 7 -7.30 -15.27 3.96
CA LEU A 7 -7.28 -14.05 4.77
C LEU A 7 -6.28 -14.12 5.92
N ALA A 8 -6.19 -15.28 6.58
CA ALA A 8 -5.23 -15.50 7.66
C ALA A 8 -3.78 -15.43 7.16
N ILE A 9 -3.48 -16.01 6.00
CA ILE A 9 -2.15 -15.91 5.37
C ILE A 9 -1.82 -14.45 5.05
N ARG A 10 -2.75 -13.71 4.41
CA ARG A 10 -2.54 -12.29 4.04
C ARG A 10 -2.31 -11.35 5.24
N GLY A 11 -2.99 -11.60 6.36
CA GLY A 11 -2.75 -10.86 7.60
C GLY A 11 -1.46 -11.26 8.32
N LEU A 12 -1.05 -12.53 8.24
CA LEU A 12 0.18 -13.04 8.86
C LEU A 12 1.45 -12.69 8.06
N THR A 13 1.38 -12.57 6.73
CA THR A 13 2.51 -12.16 5.88
C THR A 13 2.93 -10.71 6.13
N MET A 14 2.05 -9.89 6.70
CA MET A 14 2.35 -8.51 7.05
C MET A 14 3.36 -8.37 8.20
N ILE A 15 3.38 -9.29 9.17
CA ILE A 15 4.28 -9.23 10.33
C ILE A 15 5.77 -9.32 9.90
N PRO A 16 6.22 -10.32 9.13
CA PRO A 16 7.61 -10.40 8.68
C PRO A 16 8.00 -9.29 7.67
N LEU A 17 7.05 -8.76 6.90
CA LEU A 17 7.30 -7.58 6.05
C LEU A 17 7.72 -6.36 6.90
N LEU A 18 7.16 -6.19 8.10
CA LEU A 18 7.55 -5.09 9.00
C LEU A 18 8.98 -5.23 9.54
N ASP A 19 9.49 -6.46 9.67
CA ASP A 19 10.86 -6.70 10.13
C ASP A 19 11.89 -6.52 9.00
N GLU A 20 11.55 -6.91 7.77
CA GLU A 20 12.45 -6.86 6.61
C GLU A 20 12.42 -5.50 5.86
N ALA A 21 11.25 -4.85 5.74
CA ALA A 21 11.12 -3.55 5.07
C ALA A 21 11.68 -2.38 5.92
N PHE A 22 11.99 -2.61 7.19
CA PHE A 22 12.42 -1.57 8.13
C PHE A 22 13.65 -1.95 8.95
N PRO A 23 14.87 -1.94 8.35
CA PRO A 23 16.10 -2.14 9.10
C PRO A 23 16.43 -1.00 10.08
N ASN A 24 15.77 0.16 10.00
CA ASN A 24 16.03 1.33 10.85
C ASN A 24 14.77 1.81 11.60
N ASN A 25 14.82 1.79 12.93
CA ASN A 25 13.68 1.99 13.82
C ASN A 25 13.37 3.47 14.19
N ILE A 26 13.90 4.44 13.43
CA ILE A 26 13.97 5.86 13.87
C ILE A 26 13.39 6.85 12.84
N ALA A 27 13.08 6.42 11.61
CA ALA A 27 12.64 7.35 10.57
C ALA A 27 11.11 7.45 10.46
N LYS A 28 10.56 8.68 10.55
CA LYS A 28 9.15 9.00 10.26
C LYS A 28 8.91 8.93 8.75
N THR A 29 8.77 7.72 8.22
CA THR A 29 8.82 7.48 6.78
C THR A 29 7.68 6.59 6.34
N THR A 30 7.01 6.97 5.26
CA THR A 30 6.18 6.06 4.48
C THR A 30 6.98 5.55 3.30
N VAL A 31 7.01 4.24 3.10
CA VAL A 31 7.65 3.57 1.96
C VAL A 31 6.55 2.96 1.10
N VAL A 32 6.59 3.26 -0.20
CA VAL A 32 5.69 2.65 -1.19
C VAL A 32 6.57 1.92 -2.19
N HIS A 33 6.40 0.60 -2.30
CA HIS A 33 7.15 -0.21 -3.25
C HIS A 33 6.40 -0.35 -4.56
N ILE A 34 7.03 0.09 -5.65
CA ILE A 34 6.36 0.25 -6.93
C ILE A 34 7.19 -0.21 -8.13
N SER A 35 6.49 -0.42 -9.25
CA SER A 35 7.05 -0.53 -10.60
C SER A 35 6.17 0.25 -11.60
N GLY A 36 6.71 0.61 -12.76
CA GLY A 36 6.04 1.46 -13.76
C GLY A 36 6.25 2.96 -13.57
N ASN A 37 5.27 3.79 -13.95
CA ASN A 37 5.37 5.24 -13.80
C ASN A 37 5.48 5.67 -12.33
N ILE A 38 6.10 6.83 -12.09
CA ILE A 38 6.14 7.41 -10.73
C ILE A 38 4.75 7.93 -10.36
N PRO A 39 4.07 7.37 -9.33
CA PRO A 39 2.75 7.79 -8.92
C PRO A 39 2.79 9.13 -8.18
N GLY A 40 1.66 9.83 -8.17
CA GLY A 40 1.43 10.85 -7.15
C GLY A 40 1.07 10.17 -5.83
N ILE A 41 1.76 10.52 -4.75
CA ILE A 41 1.48 9.97 -3.42
C ILE A 41 1.14 11.11 -2.47
N ARG A 42 0.08 10.96 -1.70
CA ARG A 42 -0.34 11.94 -0.67
C ARG A 42 -0.67 11.24 0.63
N LEU A 43 -0.15 11.79 1.72
CA LEU A 43 -0.36 11.31 3.08
C LEU A 43 -1.28 12.27 3.81
N PHE A 44 -2.31 11.74 4.47
CA PHE A 44 -3.24 12.53 5.28
C PHE A 44 -3.35 11.98 6.70
N ASN A 45 -3.63 12.87 7.65
CA ASN A 45 -4.03 12.47 8.99
C ASN A 45 -5.51 12.05 9.03
N VAL A 46 -5.98 11.59 10.19
CA VAL A 46 -7.38 11.17 10.40
C VAL A 46 -8.42 12.26 10.12
N ALA A 47 -8.04 13.54 10.20
CA ALA A 47 -8.91 14.68 9.94
C ALA A 47 -8.86 15.16 8.47
N GLY A 48 -8.23 14.39 7.56
CA GLY A 48 -8.10 14.74 6.15
C GLY A 48 -7.08 15.85 5.87
N ARG A 49 -6.24 16.26 6.84
CA ARG A 49 -5.20 17.25 6.61
C ARG A 49 -3.97 16.59 5.99
N LEU A 50 -3.51 17.19 4.89
CA LEU A 50 -2.28 16.77 4.19
C LEU A 50 -1.07 16.86 5.13
N ILE A 51 -0.25 15.81 5.11
CA ILE A 51 0.98 15.66 5.88
C ILE A 51 2.21 15.75 4.97
N SER A 52 2.18 15.02 3.86
CA SER A 52 3.28 14.98 2.90
C SER A 52 2.71 14.61 1.56
N ASP A 53 3.32 15.11 0.50
CA ASP A 53 2.96 14.76 -0.86
C ASP A 53 4.19 14.67 -1.76
N MET A 54 4.02 13.89 -2.81
CA MET A 54 4.95 13.78 -3.91
C MET A 54 4.12 13.82 -5.19
N GLU A 55 4.50 14.69 -6.12
CA GLU A 55 3.90 14.71 -7.44
C GLU A 55 4.33 13.48 -8.26
N GLY A 56 3.39 12.93 -9.02
CA GLY A 56 3.69 11.86 -9.97
C GLY A 56 4.42 12.38 -11.21
N SER A 57 5.04 11.48 -11.96
CA SER A 57 5.70 11.80 -13.21
C SER A 57 5.40 10.76 -14.28
N SER A 58 4.99 11.24 -15.45
CA SER A 58 4.84 10.42 -16.66
C SER A 58 6.10 10.40 -17.52
N LYS A 59 7.16 11.08 -17.09
CA LYS A 59 8.43 11.20 -17.83
C LYS A 59 9.52 10.28 -17.27
N ASN A 60 9.37 9.88 -16.01
CA ASN A 60 10.25 8.97 -15.33
C ASN A 60 9.47 7.69 -15.08
N ASN A 61 10.00 6.57 -15.56
CA ASN A 61 9.43 5.25 -15.39
C ASN A 61 10.47 4.31 -14.77
N ILE A 62 10.01 3.46 -13.88
CA ILE A 62 10.74 2.30 -13.41
C ILE A 62 10.58 1.24 -14.50
N ALA A 63 11.70 0.74 -15.00
CA ALA A 63 11.69 -0.25 -16.08
C ALA A 63 10.94 -1.53 -15.68
N ASP A 64 10.41 -2.22 -16.68
CA ASP A 64 9.81 -3.54 -16.49
C ASP A 64 10.79 -4.48 -15.76
N ASP A 65 10.26 -5.32 -14.88
CA ASP A 65 11.03 -6.20 -13.98
C ASP A 65 11.98 -5.49 -13.00
N SER A 66 11.89 -4.17 -12.89
CA SER A 66 12.57 -3.37 -11.85
C SER A 66 11.55 -2.79 -10.87
N TRP A 67 12.03 -2.42 -9.68
CA TRP A 67 11.22 -1.81 -8.63
C TRP A 67 11.99 -0.71 -7.92
N GLU A 68 11.26 0.22 -7.31
CA GLU A 68 11.82 1.22 -6.42
C GLU A 68 10.96 1.41 -5.17
N ASP A 69 11.64 1.74 -4.07
CA ASP A 69 11.01 2.15 -2.82
C ASP A 69 10.94 3.68 -2.77
N ILE A 70 9.75 4.24 -2.98
CA ILE A 70 9.55 5.68 -2.78
C ILE A 70 9.41 5.96 -1.29
N LYS A 71 10.27 6.84 -0.78
CA LYS A 71 10.27 7.26 0.62
C LYS A 71 9.68 8.66 0.74
N LEU A 72 8.54 8.79 1.41
CA LEU A 72 7.96 10.06 1.79
C LEU A 72 8.30 10.34 3.26
N PRO A 73 9.26 11.24 3.55
CA PRO A 73 9.47 11.70 4.91
C PRO A 73 8.30 12.58 5.34
N VAL A 74 7.97 12.51 6.63
CA VAL A 74 7.02 13.44 7.26
C VAL A 74 7.80 14.62 7.83
N SER A 75 7.42 15.85 7.46
CA SER A 75 8.04 17.06 8.04
C SER A 75 7.85 17.11 9.56
N ASP A 76 8.92 17.47 10.27
CA ASP A 76 8.90 17.67 11.72
C ASP A 76 7.96 18.81 12.15
N ASP A 77 7.70 19.76 11.25
CA ASP A 77 6.87 20.96 11.47
C ASP A 77 5.38 20.61 11.73
N LEU A 78 4.98 19.39 11.39
CA LEU A 78 3.60 18.91 11.58
C LEU A 78 3.36 18.29 12.96
N GLY A 79 4.35 18.37 13.87
CA GLY A 79 4.17 18.03 15.28
C GLY A 79 3.97 16.54 15.54
N GLY A 80 4.57 15.67 14.73
CA GLY A 80 4.49 14.22 14.94
C GLY A 80 3.13 13.60 14.63
N ARG A 81 2.41 14.13 13.63
CA ARG A 81 1.15 13.53 13.16
C ARG A 81 1.38 12.21 12.44
N GLN A 82 0.52 11.24 12.74
CA GLN A 82 0.48 9.96 12.05
C GLN A 82 -0.21 10.11 10.68
N ALA A 83 0.45 9.63 9.62
CA ALA A 83 -0.16 9.42 8.32
C ALA A 83 -1.01 8.15 8.38
N GLN A 84 -2.33 8.34 8.45
CA GLN A 84 -3.29 7.23 8.53
C GLN A 84 -3.95 6.94 7.19
N TYR A 85 -4.00 7.92 6.29
CA TYR A 85 -4.53 7.75 4.94
C TYR A 85 -3.44 7.97 3.91
N ILE A 86 -3.37 7.06 2.95
CA ILE A 86 -2.36 7.05 1.90
C ILE A 86 -3.12 6.99 0.58
N SER A 87 -3.00 8.05 -0.21
CA SER A 87 -3.57 8.13 -1.54
C SER A 87 -2.45 7.95 -2.55
N THR A 88 -2.59 6.96 -3.42
CA THR A 88 -1.66 6.72 -4.53
C THR A 88 -2.45 6.85 -5.82
N VAL A 89 -2.04 7.77 -6.69
CA VAL A 89 -2.71 8.05 -7.97
C VAL A 89 -1.74 7.87 -9.12
N SER A 90 -2.25 7.41 -10.25
CA SER A 90 -1.44 7.22 -11.46
C SER A 90 -0.81 8.55 -11.89
N GLY A 91 0.51 8.53 -12.12
CA GLY A 91 1.29 9.70 -12.53
C GLY A 91 1.46 9.85 -14.04
N GLY A 92 0.88 8.95 -14.84
CA GLY A 92 1.08 8.93 -16.30
C GLY A 92 0.19 7.90 -17.01
N ASN A 93 0.50 7.63 -18.28
CA ASN A 93 -0.27 6.69 -19.11
C ASN A 93 0.13 5.24 -18.89
N ASP A 94 1.38 4.98 -18.49
CA ASP A 94 1.79 3.62 -18.15
C ASP A 94 1.25 3.25 -16.77
N ALA A 95 0.80 2.01 -16.68
CA ALA A 95 0.23 1.46 -15.46
C ALA A 95 1.31 1.35 -14.38
N ILE A 96 0.88 1.51 -13.13
CA ILE A 96 1.72 1.45 -11.94
C ILE A 96 1.28 0.22 -11.16
N CYS A 97 2.28 -0.50 -10.69
CA CYS A 97 2.16 -1.76 -9.99
C CYS A 97 2.65 -1.55 -8.56
N ILE A 98 1.79 -1.77 -7.56
CA ILE A 98 2.10 -1.55 -6.14
C ILE A 98 2.08 -2.92 -5.44
N SER A 99 3.14 -3.31 -4.70
CA SER A 99 3.12 -4.57 -3.92
C SER A 99 2.79 -4.37 -2.47
N TYR A 100 3.38 -3.34 -1.88
CA TYR A 100 3.20 -3.06 -0.48
C TYR A 100 3.43 -1.59 -0.20
N ILE A 101 2.80 -1.17 0.88
CA ILE A 101 3.00 0.12 1.49
C ILE A 101 3.34 -0.13 2.94
N THR A 102 4.36 0.55 3.43
CA THR A 102 4.69 0.50 4.84
C THR A 102 4.82 1.90 5.42
N VAL A 103 4.43 2.06 6.68
CA VAL A 103 4.50 3.34 7.40
C VAL A 103 5.23 3.12 8.71
N THR A 104 6.19 3.98 9.02
CA THR A 104 6.72 4.14 10.38
C THR A 104 6.26 5.50 10.93
N TRP A 105 5.51 5.45 12.01
CA TRP A 105 4.97 6.64 12.68
C TRP A 105 5.97 7.28 13.65
N PRO A 106 5.70 8.53 14.10
CA PRO A 106 6.56 9.26 15.04
C PRO A 106 6.78 8.59 16.40
N ASP A 107 5.86 7.73 16.83
CA ASP A 107 5.98 6.92 18.06
C ASP A 107 6.78 5.62 17.84
N GLY A 108 7.25 5.37 16.62
CA GLY A 108 7.98 4.17 16.23
C GLY A 108 7.10 2.97 15.88
N LEU A 109 5.78 3.09 15.96
CA LEU A 109 4.87 2.05 15.49
C LEU A 109 4.99 1.90 13.96
N LYS A 110 4.97 0.66 13.51
CA LYS A 110 5.10 0.29 12.10
C LYS A 110 3.83 -0.42 11.64
N GLU A 111 3.33 -0.02 10.49
CA GLU A 111 2.17 -0.64 9.86
C GLU A 111 2.46 -0.92 8.39
N SER A 112 1.78 -1.92 7.83
CA SER A 112 1.93 -2.30 6.44
C SER A 112 0.59 -2.60 5.79
N TRP A 113 0.57 -2.50 4.48
CA TRP A 113 -0.48 -2.96 3.61
C TRP A 113 0.18 -3.73 2.48
N MET A 114 -0.35 -4.92 2.19
CA MET A 114 0.08 -5.73 1.07
C MET A 114 -0.99 -5.75 0.00
N ASP A 115 -0.55 -5.83 -1.23
CA ASP A 115 -1.42 -5.67 -2.37
C ASP A 115 -2.30 -6.91 -2.66
N ASP A 116 -2.01 -8.03 -2.00
CA ASP A 116 -2.95 -9.15 -1.87
C ASP A 116 -4.35 -8.65 -1.42
N TRP A 117 -4.43 -7.60 -0.61
CA TRP A 117 -5.72 -6.99 -0.30
C TRP A 117 -6.40 -6.43 -1.55
N GLY A 118 -5.72 -5.70 -2.42
CA GLY A 118 -6.25 -5.18 -3.69
C GLY A 118 -6.78 -6.27 -4.63
N TYR A 119 -6.07 -7.40 -4.75
CA TYR A 119 -6.59 -8.56 -5.49
C TYR A 119 -7.88 -9.12 -4.87
N LEU A 120 -7.94 -9.25 -3.54
CA LEU A 120 -9.14 -9.72 -2.84
C LEU A 120 -10.36 -8.83 -3.13
N CYS A 121 -10.14 -7.54 -3.35
CA CYS A 121 -11.17 -6.55 -3.69
C CYS A 121 -11.68 -6.66 -5.13
N GLY A 122 -11.13 -7.55 -5.95
CA GLY A 122 -11.41 -7.63 -7.38
C GLY A 122 -10.68 -6.57 -8.22
N GLY A 123 -9.62 -5.96 -7.68
CA GLY A 123 -8.76 -5.07 -8.43
C GLY A 123 -8.05 -5.77 -9.60
N PRO A 124 -7.70 -5.06 -10.67
CA PRO A 124 -6.86 -5.60 -11.73
C PRO A 124 -5.48 -5.90 -11.17
N TRP A 125 -5.01 -7.12 -11.36
CA TRP A 125 -3.79 -7.60 -10.71
C TRP A 125 -2.87 -8.36 -11.66
N TYR A 126 -1.59 -8.46 -11.30
CA TYR A 126 -0.61 -9.32 -11.95
C TYR A 126 0.25 -10.02 -10.89
N PRO A 127 0.63 -11.29 -11.08
CA PRO A 127 1.49 -11.97 -10.13
C PRO A 127 2.86 -11.30 -10.07
N ALA A 128 3.36 -11.03 -8.86
CA ALA A 128 4.68 -10.46 -8.74
C ALA A 128 5.78 -11.39 -9.25
N HIS A 129 6.73 -10.84 -10.02
CA HIS A 129 8.09 -11.38 -10.03
C HIS A 129 8.65 -11.22 -8.61
N ARG A 130 9.43 -12.21 -8.13
CA ARG A 130 9.78 -12.36 -6.71
C ARG A 130 10.10 -11.02 -6.06
N ILE A 131 9.37 -10.67 -4.99
CA ILE A 131 9.86 -9.64 -4.09
C ILE A 131 10.99 -10.29 -3.32
N SER A 132 12.23 -9.94 -3.67
CA SER A 132 13.33 -10.22 -2.77
C SER A 132 13.00 -9.54 -1.44
N ASN A 133 12.96 -10.29 -0.33
CA ASN A 133 12.82 -9.80 1.05
C ASN A 133 11.38 -9.73 1.61
N VAL A 134 10.49 -10.65 1.21
CA VAL A 134 9.28 -10.98 2.00
C VAL A 134 9.19 -12.49 2.10
N GLN A 135 9.63 -13.04 3.24
CA GLN A 135 9.46 -14.44 3.66
C GLN A 135 9.46 -15.51 2.53
N GLY A 136 10.65 -15.94 2.10
CA GLY A 136 10.81 -17.08 1.18
C GLY A 136 10.47 -16.77 -0.28
N ASP A 137 9.88 -17.73 -0.99
CA ASP A 137 9.45 -17.60 -2.40
C ASP A 137 8.06 -16.92 -2.54
N TYR A 138 7.60 -16.17 -1.54
CA TYR A 138 6.31 -15.49 -1.59
C TYR A 138 6.28 -14.44 -2.69
N LYS A 139 5.23 -14.51 -3.52
CA LYS A 139 4.96 -13.57 -4.61
C LYS A 139 3.60 -12.98 -4.35
N PRO A 140 3.52 -11.75 -3.82
CA PRO A 140 2.22 -11.12 -3.64
C PRO A 140 1.58 -10.88 -5.00
N GLU A 141 0.26 -10.72 -4.96
CA GLU A 141 -0.44 -10.14 -6.10
C GLU A 141 -0.16 -8.63 -6.13
N PHE A 142 0.09 -8.07 -7.33
CA PHE A 142 0.28 -6.64 -7.54
C PHE A 142 -0.97 -6.01 -8.16
N THR A 143 -1.42 -4.86 -7.69
CA THR A 143 -2.63 -4.19 -8.13
C THR A 143 -2.18 -3.07 -9.02
N TRP A 144 -2.80 -3.05 -10.19
CA TRP A 144 -2.51 -2.05 -11.20
C TRP A 144 -3.41 -0.84 -11.04
N ILE A 145 -2.78 0.32 -11.08
CA ILE A 145 -3.48 1.57 -11.33
C ILE A 145 -3.02 2.14 -12.67
N ASN A 146 -3.95 2.61 -13.49
CA ASN A 146 -3.67 3.15 -14.80
C ASN A 146 -4.56 4.36 -15.08
N SER A 147 -3.97 5.45 -15.56
CA SER A 147 -4.70 6.68 -15.88
C SER A 147 -5.53 6.58 -17.17
N ASP A 148 -5.03 5.87 -18.18
CA ASP A 148 -5.59 5.89 -19.55
C ASP A 148 -6.61 4.78 -19.84
N GLY A 149 -6.77 3.83 -18.92
CA GLY A 149 -7.75 2.75 -19.04
C GLY A 149 -7.38 1.67 -20.06
N SER A 150 -6.19 1.73 -20.66
CA SER A 150 -5.70 0.70 -21.56
C SER A 150 -5.62 -0.66 -20.85
N ASN A 151 -5.73 -1.73 -21.64
CA ASN A 151 -5.73 -3.12 -21.16
C ASN A 151 -6.84 -3.45 -20.12
N GLY A 152 -7.88 -2.61 -20.02
CA GLY A 152 -9.00 -2.83 -19.10
C GLY A 152 -8.71 -2.43 -17.64
N ILE A 153 -7.59 -1.76 -17.37
CA ILE A 153 -7.22 -1.31 -16.03
C ILE A 153 -7.90 0.05 -15.77
N GLY A 154 -9.12 0.02 -15.25
CA GLY A 154 -9.93 1.23 -15.03
C GLY A 154 -9.65 2.00 -13.73
N ILE A 155 -8.82 1.44 -12.83
CA ILE A 155 -8.54 2.05 -11.52
C ILE A 155 -7.42 3.08 -11.68
N LYS A 156 -7.71 4.36 -11.37
CA LYS A 156 -6.74 5.47 -11.55
C LYS A 156 -5.91 5.75 -10.30
N GLY A 157 -6.30 5.18 -9.18
CA GLY A 157 -5.65 5.36 -7.89
C GLY A 157 -6.35 4.56 -6.81
N LEU A 158 -5.68 4.47 -5.67
CA LEU A 158 -6.15 3.79 -4.49
C LEU A 158 -5.99 4.70 -3.28
N VAL A 159 -6.86 4.52 -2.30
CA VAL A 159 -6.76 5.20 -1.00
C VAL A 159 -6.85 4.14 0.07
N ILE A 160 -5.86 4.09 0.94
CA ILE A 160 -5.77 3.13 2.04
C ILE A 160 -5.86 3.88 3.35
N HIS A 161 -6.76 3.43 4.23
CA HIS A 161 -6.70 3.76 5.65
C HIS A 161 -5.83 2.71 6.35
N ILE A 162 -4.56 3.02 6.56
CA ILE A 162 -3.54 2.03 6.93
C ILE A 162 -3.84 1.35 8.27
N THR A 163 -4.54 2.04 9.18
CA THR A 163 -4.87 1.49 10.50
C THR A 163 -5.96 0.42 10.47
N ASP A 164 -6.70 0.30 9.38
CA ASP A 164 -7.64 -0.81 9.23
C ASP A 164 -6.86 -2.13 9.04
N PHE A 165 -5.65 -2.08 8.50
CA PHE A 165 -4.83 -3.27 8.25
C PHE A 165 -3.98 -3.72 9.45
N ILE A 166 -4.11 -3.09 10.63
CA ILE A 166 -3.37 -3.51 11.83
C ILE A 166 -3.63 -5.00 12.10
N PRO A 167 -2.58 -5.84 12.24
CA PRO A 167 -2.71 -7.30 12.33
C PRO A 167 -3.20 -7.74 13.72
N THR A 168 -4.45 -7.39 14.05
CA THR A 168 -5.14 -7.86 15.26
C THR A 168 -6.05 -9.04 14.93
N LYS A 169 -6.23 -9.95 15.91
CA LYS A 169 -7.19 -11.03 15.79
C LYS A 169 -8.62 -10.51 15.54
N ALA A 170 -8.99 -9.38 16.15
CA ALA A 170 -10.31 -8.78 15.97
C ALA A 170 -10.55 -8.31 14.53
N HIS A 171 -9.57 -7.63 13.90
CA HIS A 171 -9.67 -7.26 12.49
C HIS A 171 -9.72 -8.48 11.58
N LEU A 172 -8.86 -9.48 11.82
CA LEU A 172 -8.87 -10.71 11.02
C LEU A 172 -10.23 -11.43 11.11
N ASP A 173 -10.76 -11.61 12.32
CA ASP A 173 -12.06 -12.24 12.53
C ASP A 173 -13.19 -11.41 11.87
N ALA A 174 -13.11 -10.08 11.90
CA ALA A 174 -14.07 -9.20 11.22
C ALA A 174 -14.02 -9.36 9.69
N TYR A 175 -12.83 -9.36 9.09
CA TYR A 175 -12.65 -9.50 7.64
C TYR A 175 -13.00 -10.89 7.12
N GLN A 176 -12.86 -11.92 7.95
CA GLN A 176 -13.34 -13.27 7.64
C GLN A 176 -14.87 -13.35 7.63
N ASN A 177 -15.54 -12.60 8.49
CA ASN A 177 -17.00 -12.57 8.56
C ASN A 177 -17.63 -11.67 7.49
N ASP A 178 -16.98 -10.56 7.16
CA ASP A 178 -17.44 -9.61 6.15
C ASP A 178 -16.25 -9.00 5.39
N THR A 179 -16.00 -9.51 4.19
CA THR A 179 -14.91 -9.01 3.33
C THR A 179 -15.18 -7.61 2.79
N PHE A 180 -16.43 -7.13 2.78
CA PHE A 180 -16.74 -5.77 2.32
C PHE A 180 -16.13 -4.68 3.22
N LEU A 181 -15.82 -5.02 4.48
CA LEU A 181 -15.13 -4.12 5.41
C LEU A 181 -13.73 -3.72 4.93
N VAL A 182 -13.12 -4.51 4.04
CA VAL A 182 -11.79 -4.23 3.48
C VAL A 182 -11.85 -3.21 2.33
N TYR A 183 -12.90 -3.26 1.49
CA TYR A 183 -12.85 -2.62 0.16
C TYR A 183 -14.10 -1.87 -0.29
N ASP A 184 -15.19 -1.97 0.47
CA ASP A 184 -16.38 -1.15 0.28
C ASP A 184 -16.58 -0.19 1.49
N SER A 185 -15.52 -0.01 2.28
CA SER A 185 -15.50 0.99 3.33
C SER A 185 -15.49 2.38 2.70
N LYS A 186 -16.50 3.18 3.03
CA LYS A 186 -16.54 4.57 2.56
C LYS A 186 -15.38 5.34 3.21
N PRO A 187 -14.67 6.20 2.46
CA PRO A 187 -13.73 7.15 3.04
C PRO A 187 -14.41 7.88 4.20
N ARG A 188 -13.71 8.01 5.34
CA ARG A 188 -14.28 8.66 6.54
C ARG A 188 -14.29 10.19 6.43
N PHE A 189 -13.96 10.72 5.25
CA PHE A 189 -13.95 12.14 4.89
C PHE A 189 -14.32 12.34 3.42
#